data_AF-A0A7S3DXH6-F1
#
_entry.id   AF-A0A7S3DXH6-F1
#
_cell.length_a   1.000
_cell.length_b   1.000
_cell.length_c   1.000
_cell.angle_alpha   90.00
_cell.angle_beta   90.00
_cell.angle_gamma   90.00
#
_symmetry.space_group_name_H-M   'P 1'
#
loop_
_entity.id
_entity.type
_entity.pdbx_description
1 polymer ?
#
loop_
_entity_poly.entity_id
_entity_poly.type
_entity_poly.pdbx_seq_one_letter_code
_entity_poly.pdbx_strand_id
1 'polypeptide(L)'
;MSTQSWKTASSSATGATPWANSQERDNETQGCPRYTDILQTERSRQMSLVSTPLTALCADVRGKNYALTLLDCPGHVQFHDETVAATAAMDGALLVVDVVEGIMLHTEMIVRQVVAQGLPLVLCLTKMDRLICELKL
;
A
#
# COMPACT_ATOMS: atom_id res chain seq x y z
N MET A 1 -4.62 35.55 63.57
CA MET A 1 -3.16 35.79 63.56
C MET A 1 -2.76 36.12 62.12
N SER A 2 -2.31 37.36 61.89
CA SER A 2 -1.21 37.81 60.98
C SER A 2 -0.71 36.80 59.92
N THR A 3 -0.47 37.08 58.62
CA THR A 3 -0.04 38.31 57.91
C THR A 3 0.10 38.05 56.40
N GLN A 4 0.04 39.12 55.57
CA GLN A 4 0.71 39.35 54.26
C GLN A 4 0.39 38.39 53.09
N SER A 5 -0.32 38.76 52.01
CA SER A 5 -0.16 39.84 51.02
C SER A 5 1.12 39.73 50.13
N TRP A 6 0.87 39.87 48.81
CA TRP A 6 1.63 40.42 47.67
C TRP A 6 3.03 39.91 47.27
N LYS A 7 3.13 39.41 46.02
CA LYS A 7 4.07 39.92 44.99
C LYS A 7 3.69 39.48 43.57
N THR A 8 3.34 40.47 42.76
CA THR A 8 3.45 40.46 41.29
C THR A 8 4.91 40.41 40.88
N ALA A 9 5.27 39.52 39.96
CA ALA A 9 6.47 39.60 39.15
C ALA A 9 6.07 39.41 37.69
N SER A 10 6.24 40.49 36.94
CA SER A 10 6.22 40.56 35.50
C SER A 10 7.42 39.82 34.88
N SER A 11 7.27 39.48 33.60
CA SER A 11 8.29 39.39 32.54
C SER A 11 8.33 38.05 31.81
N SER A 12 7.92 38.14 30.54
CA SER A 12 8.51 37.47 29.37
C SER A 12 9.13 36.09 29.59
N ALA A 13 8.35 35.06 29.31
CA ALA A 13 8.88 33.84 28.73
C ALA A 13 7.90 33.39 27.65
N THR A 14 8.32 33.58 26.41
CA THR A 14 7.75 33.01 25.19
C THR A 14 7.83 31.48 25.31
N GLY A 15 6.93 30.90 26.09
CA GLY A 15 6.78 29.46 26.24
C GLY A 15 5.88 28.95 25.13
N ALA A 16 6.44 28.86 23.91
CA ALA A 16 5.81 28.07 22.86
C ALA A 16 5.54 26.69 23.44
N THR A 17 4.26 26.35 23.55
CA THR A 17 3.82 25.05 24.02
C THR A 17 4.42 23.97 23.11
N PRO A 18 5.11 22.94 23.66
CA PRO A 18 5.75 21.90 22.84
C PRO A 18 4.78 21.10 21.96
N TRP A 19 3.48 21.23 22.22
CA TRP A 19 2.41 20.56 21.48
C TRP A 19 1.91 21.36 20.27
N ALA A 20 2.22 22.67 20.17
CA ALA A 20 1.78 23.51 19.05
C ALA A 20 2.47 23.15 17.72
N ASN A 21 3.65 22.53 17.76
CA ASN A 21 4.37 22.05 16.57
C ASN A 21 4.10 20.59 16.21
N SER A 22 3.26 19.89 16.98
CA SER A 22 2.92 18.49 16.66
C SER A 22 1.83 18.37 15.59
N GLN A 23 1.13 19.46 15.29
CA GLN A 23 -0.05 19.43 14.43
C GLN A 23 0.25 19.83 12.96
N GLU A 24 1.48 20.22 12.65
CA GLU A 24 1.91 20.61 11.30
C GLU A 24 2.77 19.57 10.56
N ARG A 25 3.01 18.39 11.16
CA ARG A 25 3.75 17.28 10.49
C ARG A 25 2.88 16.17 9.89
N ASP A 26 1.56 16.31 9.95
CA ASP A 26 0.62 15.28 9.46
C ASP A 26 0.06 15.59 8.06
N ASN A 27 0.60 16.60 7.35
CA ASN A 27 0.03 17.07 6.07
C ASN A 27 0.75 16.59 4.79
N GLU A 28 1.66 15.61 4.87
CA GLU A 28 2.33 15.04 3.67
C GLU A 28 2.08 13.54 3.45
N THR A 29 1.23 12.89 4.26
CA THR A 29 0.94 11.45 4.09
C THR A 29 -0.57 11.17 3.98
N GLN A 30 -1.30 11.98 3.22
CA GLN A 30 -2.61 11.55 2.71
C GLN A 30 -2.41 10.65 1.47
N GLY A 31 -1.61 9.60 1.62
CA GLY A 31 -1.42 8.55 0.62
C GLY A 31 -2.37 7.39 0.87
N CYS A 32 -2.71 6.64 -0.18
CA CYS A 32 -3.42 5.36 -0.06
C CYS A 32 -2.69 4.49 0.98
N PRO A 33 -3.38 3.99 2.03
CA PRO A 33 -2.72 3.25 3.10
C PRO A 33 -2.10 1.95 2.55
N ARG A 34 -0.78 1.85 2.62
CA ARG A 34 -0.01 0.65 2.25
C ARG A 34 -0.05 -0.34 3.40
N TYR A 35 -1.09 -1.18 3.42
CA TYR A 35 -1.33 -2.11 4.52
C TYR A 35 -0.36 -3.30 4.53
N THR A 36 0.01 -3.79 3.35
CA THR A 36 0.90 -4.93 3.16
C THR A 36 2.38 -4.59 3.30
N ASP A 37 2.77 -3.33 3.03
CA ASP A 37 4.15 -2.84 3.21
C ASP A 37 4.48 -2.62 4.70
N ILE A 38 4.82 -3.70 5.40
CA ILE A 38 5.11 -3.69 6.84
C ILE A 38 6.56 -3.27 7.14
N LEU A 39 7.50 -3.53 6.24
CA LEU A 39 8.92 -3.29 6.51
C LEU A 39 9.24 -1.79 6.43
N GLN A 40 10.09 -1.29 7.33
CA GLN A 40 10.51 0.10 7.31
C GLN A 40 11.24 0.45 5.99
N THR A 41 11.99 -0.51 5.44
CA THR A 41 12.66 -0.37 4.15
C THR A 41 11.68 -0.23 2.98
N GLU A 42 10.58 -0.99 3.00
CA GLU A 42 9.52 -0.89 1.98
C GLU A 42 8.86 0.47 2.01
N ARG A 43 8.52 0.95 3.22
CA ARG A 43 7.94 2.29 3.41
C ARG A 43 8.88 3.40 2.96
N SER A 44 10.18 3.25 3.23
CA SER A 44 11.20 4.23 2.84
C SER A 44 11.42 4.26 1.32
N ARG A 45 11.34 3.10 0.66
CA ARG A 45 11.50 2.97 -0.80
C ARG A 45 10.19 3.12 -1.58
N GLN A 46 9.06 3.16 -0.88
CA GLN A 46 7.71 3.24 -1.45
C GLN A 46 7.40 2.11 -2.47
N MET A 47 7.99 0.94 -2.24
CA MET A 47 7.85 -0.26 -3.07
C MET A 47 7.87 -1.50 -2.18
N SER A 48 7.10 -2.52 -2.56
CA SER A 48 7.12 -3.81 -1.90
C SER A 48 8.42 -4.56 -2.25
N LEU A 49 9.04 -5.19 -1.26
CA LEU A 49 10.31 -5.91 -1.39
C LEU A 49 10.10 -7.41 -1.19
N VAL A 50 9.18 -7.79 -0.29
CA VAL A 50 8.92 -9.19 0.11
C VAL A 50 7.43 -9.48 -0.04
N SER A 51 7.09 -10.73 -0.39
CA SER A 51 5.69 -11.09 -0.53
C SER A 51 5.00 -11.20 0.83
N THR A 52 3.87 -10.51 0.99
CA THR A 52 3.11 -10.51 2.26
C THR A 52 1.77 -11.22 2.09
N PRO A 53 1.49 -12.27 2.88
CA PRO A 53 0.18 -12.94 2.85
C PRO A 53 -0.88 -12.12 3.59
N LEU A 54 -2.07 -12.04 3.01
CA LEU A 54 -3.27 -11.46 3.59
C LEU A 54 -4.43 -12.44 3.41
N THR A 55 -5.01 -12.89 4.52
CA THR A 55 -6.21 -13.72 4.49
C THR A 55 -7.43 -12.88 4.83
N ALA A 56 -8.42 -12.89 3.95
CA ALA A 56 -9.67 -12.15 4.11
C ALA A 56 -10.88 -13.07 3.87
N LEU A 57 -11.98 -12.81 4.60
CA LEU A 57 -13.27 -13.41 4.32
C LEU A 57 -14.02 -12.53 3.32
N CYS A 58 -14.26 -13.05 2.13
CA CYS A 58 -14.95 -12.36 1.05
C CYS A 58 -16.31 -13.02 0.79
N ALA A 59 -17.36 -12.20 0.77
CA ALA A 59 -18.70 -12.65 0.40
C ALA A 59 -18.87 -12.56 -1.12
N ASP A 60 -19.38 -13.63 -1.72
CA ASP A 60 -19.83 -13.64 -3.11
C ASP A 60 -21.18 -12.91 -3.26
N VAL A 61 -21.50 -12.47 -4.47
CA VAL A 61 -22.77 -11.82 -4.84
C VAL A 61 -23.97 -12.70 -4.49
N ARG A 62 -23.77 -14.03 -4.47
CA ARG A 62 -24.80 -15.02 -4.11
C ARG A 62 -24.91 -15.28 -2.59
N GLY A 63 -24.20 -14.52 -1.77
CA GLY A 63 -24.24 -14.62 -0.30
C GLY A 63 -23.43 -15.77 0.30
N LYS A 64 -22.58 -16.44 -0.49
CA LYS A 64 -21.66 -17.46 0.02
C LYS A 64 -20.33 -16.82 0.42
N ASN A 65 -19.83 -17.17 1.60
CA ASN A 65 -18.55 -16.67 2.09
C ASN A 65 -17.40 -17.58 1.67
N TYR A 66 -16.28 -16.96 1.27
CA TYR A 66 -15.04 -17.61 0.89
C TYR A 66 -13.90 -17.03 1.72
N ALA A 67 -13.02 -17.89 2.23
CA ALA A 67 -11.75 -17.45 2.78
C ALA A 67 -10.74 -17.40 1.63
N LEU A 68 -10.27 -16.21 1.30
CA LEU A 68 -9.27 -15.98 0.26
C LEU A 68 -7.96 -15.57 0.92
N THR A 69 -6.88 -16.22 0.49
CA THR A 69 -5.52 -15.82 0.85
C THR A 69 -4.90 -15.18 -0.37
N LEU A 70 -4.56 -13.90 -0.26
CA LEU A 70 -3.83 -13.15 -1.25
C LEU A 70 -2.36 -13.11 -0.81
N LEU A 71 -1.42 -13.32 -1.72
CA LEU A 71 -0.02 -12.93 -1.47
C LEU A 71 0.23 -11.69 -2.30
N ASP A 72 0.48 -10.57 -1.63
CA ASP A 72 0.93 -9.36 -2.30
C ASP A 72 2.37 -9.56 -2.72
N CYS A 73 2.64 -9.52 -4.03
CA CYS A 73 3.96 -9.81 -4.60
C CYS A 73 4.64 -8.51 -5.05
N PRO A 74 5.97 -8.39 -4.93
CA PRO A 74 6.67 -7.20 -5.38
C PRO A 74 6.55 -7.04 -6.91
N GLY A 75 6.19 -5.83 -7.37
CA GLY A 75 6.00 -5.52 -8.79
C GLY A 75 7.25 -5.04 -9.53
N HIS A 76 8.39 -4.93 -8.84
CA HIS A 76 9.63 -4.47 -9.44
C HIS A 76 10.44 -5.64 -9.99
N VAL A 77 10.96 -5.49 -11.20
CA VAL A 77 11.69 -6.54 -11.97
C VAL A 77 12.84 -7.21 -11.21
N GLN A 78 13.42 -6.53 -10.22
CA GLN A 78 14.52 -7.07 -9.39
C GLN A 78 14.09 -8.15 -8.40
N PHE A 79 12.79 -8.26 -8.10
CA PHE A 79 12.24 -9.24 -7.14
C PHE A 79 11.41 -10.32 -7.83
N HIS A 80 11.76 -10.62 -9.08
CA HIS A 80 11.07 -11.64 -9.87
C HIS A 80 11.20 -13.05 -9.24
N ASP A 81 12.31 -13.33 -8.55
CA ASP A 81 12.50 -14.54 -7.76
C ASP A 81 11.41 -14.72 -6.70
N GLU A 82 11.06 -13.64 -6.00
CA GLU A 82 10.00 -13.61 -5.01
C GLU A 82 8.62 -13.84 -5.66
N THR A 83 8.34 -13.19 -6.79
CA THR A 83 7.08 -13.43 -7.54
C THR A 83 6.96 -14.88 -8.02
N VAL A 84 8.06 -15.49 -8.48
CA VAL A 84 8.09 -16.90 -8.90
C VAL A 84 7.84 -17.83 -7.73
N ALA A 85 8.46 -17.56 -6.58
CA ALA A 85 8.24 -18.33 -5.35
C ALA A 85 6.78 -18.23 -4.88
N ALA A 86 6.20 -17.03 -4.91
CA ALA A 86 4.80 -16.81 -4.54
C ALA A 86 3.83 -17.55 -5.48
N THR A 87 4.09 -17.51 -6.79
CA THR A 87 3.24 -18.20 -7.78
C THR A 87 3.23 -19.72 -7.56
N ALA A 88 4.35 -20.31 -7.11
CA ALA A 88 4.42 -21.73 -6.79
C ALA A 88 3.58 -22.14 -5.56
N ALA A 89 3.21 -21.19 -4.70
CA ALA A 89 2.39 -21.43 -3.51
C ALA A 89 0.90 -21.12 -3.71
N MET A 90 0.52 -20.53 -4.85
CA MET A 90 -0.86 -20.13 -5.15
C MET A 90 -1.57 -21.12 -6.08
N ASP A 91 -2.89 -21.21 -5.92
CA ASP A 91 -3.76 -21.98 -6.82
C ASP A 91 -4.19 -21.21 -8.08
N GLY A 92 -3.84 -19.92 -8.18
CA GLY A 92 -4.20 -19.04 -9.29
C GLY A 92 -3.55 -17.67 -9.15
N ALA A 93 -3.47 -16.92 -10.25
CA ALA A 93 -2.80 -15.63 -10.29
C ALA A 93 -3.78 -14.50 -10.65
N LEU A 94 -3.69 -13.38 -9.92
CA LEU A 94 -4.37 -12.13 -10.25
C LEU A 94 -3.37 -11.17 -10.89
N LEU A 95 -3.52 -10.91 -12.18
CA LEU A 95 -2.66 -10.00 -12.93
C LEU A 95 -3.24 -8.59 -12.92
N VAL A 96 -2.55 -7.65 -12.30
CA VAL A 96 -2.97 -6.24 -12.24
C VAL A 96 -2.21 -5.43 -13.29
N VAL A 97 -2.94 -4.75 -14.19
CA VAL A 97 -2.35 -3.96 -15.28
C VAL A 97 -2.90 -2.53 -15.24
N ASP A 98 -2.01 -1.54 -15.32
CA ASP A 98 -2.40 -0.13 -15.52
C ASP A 98 -2.85 0.06 -16.98
N VAL A 99 -4.04 0.61 -17.18
CA VAL A 99 -4.60 0.75 -18.53
C VAL A 99 -3.87 1.80 -19.38
N VAL A 100 -3.21 2.78 -18.77
CA VAL A 100 -2.44 3.79 -19.50
C VAL A 100 -1.07 3.26 -19.90
N GLU A 101 -0.40 2.55 -18.99
CA GLU A 101 0.94 2.00 -19.25
C GLU A 101 0.89 0.75 -20.12
N GLY A 102 -0.20 -0.02 -20.02
CA GLY A 102 -0.41 -1.24 -20.79
C GLY A 102 0.48 -2.40 -20.34
N ILE A 103 0.79 -3.31 -21.27
CA ILE A 103 1.56 -4.52 -21.00
C ILE A 103 3.07 -4.19 -21.04
N MET A 104 3.76 -4.44 -19.94
CA MET A 104 5.21 -4.31 -19.85
C MET A 104 5.93 -5.66 -20.02
N LEU A 105 7.25 -5.62 -20.23
CA LEU A 105 8.08 -6.83 -20.31
C LEU A 105 7.93 -7.73 -19.06
N HIS A 106 7.86 -7.12 -17.87
CA HIS A 106 7.67 -7.85 -16.62
C HIS A 106 6.33 -8.60 -16.58
N THR A 107 5.26 -7.92 -17.01
CA THR A 107 3.92 -8.50 -17.14
C THR A 107 3.95 -9.71 -18.08
N GLU A 108 4.63 -9.61 -19.22
CA GLU A 108 4.76 -10.72 -20.17
C GLU A 108 5.51 -11.92 -19.56
N MET A 109 6.60 -11.67 -18.82
CA MET A 109 7.35 -12.73 -18.13
C MET A 109 6.48 -13.46 -17.10
N ILE A 110 5.72 -12.73 -16.28
CA ILE A 110 4.80 -13.32 -15.29
C ILE A 110 3.72 -14.14 -15.99
N VAL A 111 3.11 -13.63 -17.07
CA VAL A 111 2.08 -14.38 -17.82
C VAL A 111 2.65 -15.68 -18.37
N ARG A 112 3.85 -15.64 -18.98
CA ARG A 112 4.52 -16.85 -19.48
C ARG A 112 4.80 -17.84 -18.35
N GLN A 113 5.22 -17.36 -17.18
CA GLN A 113 5.47 -18.19 -16.01
C GLN A 113 4.20 -18.87 -15.49
N VAL A 114 3.11 -18.12 -15.30
CA VAL A 114 1.82 -18.63 -14.82
C VAL A 114 1.24 -19.67 -15.80
N VAL A 115 1.31 -19.39 -17.11
CA VAL A 115 0.87 -20.32 -18.16
C VAL A 115 1.72 -21.59 -18.17
N ALA A 116 3.04 -21.47 -18.00
CA ALA A 116 3.92 -22.64 -17.91
C ALA A 116 3.61 -23.52 -16.68
N GLN A 117 3.13 -22.93 -15.59
CA GLN A 117 2.68 -23.65 -14.40
C GLN A 117 1.23 -24.18 -14.51
N GLY A 118 0.50 -23.81 -15.57
CA GLY A 118 -0.89 -24.25 -15.79
C GLY A 118 -1.90 -23.63 -14.83
N LEU A 119 -1.56 -22.49 -14.21
CA LEU A 119 -2.41 -21.83 -13.23
C LEU A 119 -3.47 -20.96 -13.91
N PRO A 120 -4.71 -20.90 -13.37
CA PRO A 120 -5.72 -19.97 -13.86
C PRO A 120 -5.30 -18.53 -13.57
N LEU A 121 -5.43 -17.67 -14.59
CA LEU A 121 -5.05 -16.26 -14.51
C LEU A 121 -6.28 -15.36 -14.69
N VAL A 122 -6.46 -14.41 -13.76
CA VAL A 122 -7.50 -13.39 -13.81
C VAL A 122 -6.85 -12.04 -14.07
N LEU A 123 -7.28 -11.33 -15.12
CA LEU A 123 -6.80 -10.00 -15.44
C LEU A 123 -7.65 -8.92 -14.75
N CYS A 124 -6.98 -8.02 -14.02
CA CYS A 124 -7.56 -6.85 -13.37
C CYS A 124 -6.97 -5.59 -13.98
N LEU A 125 -7.82 -4.77 -14.59
CA LEU A 125 -7.43 -3.50 -15.18
C LEU A 125 -7.59 -2.38 -14.15
N THR A 126 -6.51 -1.64 -13.88
CA THR A 126 -6.46 -0.60 -12.86
C THR A 126 -6.20 0.78 -13.45
N LYS A 127 -6.50 1.81 -12.67
CA LYS A 127 -6.36 3.22 -13.06
C LYS A 127 -7.18 3.61 -14.30
N MET A 128 -8.37 3.03 -14.43
CA MET A 128 -9.33 3.35 -15.51
C MET A 128 -9.70 4.84 -15.55
N ASP A 129 -9.64 5.51 -14.40
CA ASP A 129 -9.86 6.95 -14.24
C ASP A 129 -8.85 7.79 -15.05
N ARG A 130 -7.60 7.31 -15.19
CA ARG A 130 -6.57 8.01 -15.98
C ARG A 130 -6.92 8.08 -17.47
N LEU A 131 -7.67 7.10 -18.00
CA LEU A 131 -8.14 7.17 -19.39
C LEU A 131 -9.00 8.40 -19.65
N ILE A 132 -9.90 8.72 -18.72
CA ILE A 132 -10.85 9.82 -18.89
C ILE A 132 -10.16 11.16 -18.59
N CYS A 133 -9.38 11.21 -17.51
CA CYS A 133 -8.79 12.45 -17.02
C CYS A 133 -7.55 12.89 -17.81
N GLU A 134 -6.68 11.95 -18.20
CA GLU A 134 -5.41 12.26 -18.88
C GLU A 134 -5.55 12.19 -20.40
N LEU A 135 -6.18 11.13 -20.91
CA LEU A 135 -6.28 10.88 -22.36
C LEU A 135 -7.52 11.52 -23.01
N LYS A 136 -8.52 11.97 -22.22
CA LYS A 136 -9.76 12.62 -22.68
C LYS A 136 -10.47 11.88 -23.83
N LEU A 137 -10.49 10.55 -23.75
CA LEU A 137 -11.15 9.66 -24.69
C LEU A 137 -12.65 9.51 -24.39
#